data_AF-K9D2Z2-F1
#
_entry.id   AF-K9D2Z2-F1
#
_cell.length_a   1.000
_cell.length_b   1.000
_cell.length_c   1.000
_cell.angle_alpha   90.00
_cell.angle_beta   90.00
_cell.angle_gamma   90.00
#
_symmetry.space_group_name_H-M   'P 1'
#
loop_
_entity.id
_entity.type
_entity.pdbx_description
1 polymer ?
#
loop_
_entity_poly.entity_id
_entity_poly.type
_entity_poly.pdbx_seq_one_letter_code
_entity_poly.pdbx_strand_id
1 'polypeptide(L)'
;MKRSVYTRPDKPLRIAVKARSDFAKVEIASTPEIIAIDKFTECHVTPPEVAARMVRYLGEVGDYLTLEPSAGTGSLSRALIESGHSPCELVQVERHTKLLAPLYQFGTVINRCFLEYSAEVRGKVEFARVIMNPPFSQVRRHIAAALDLMGPHGHLEAPTLVALVPVTFETVDMETLEHLTDDTFATARVRTKIIRIRTGATLHRDKTGSIDKWTH
;
A
#
# COMPACT_ATOMS: atom_id res chain seq x y z
N MET A 1 -74.30 -34.84 -20.20
CA MET A 1 -73.25 -33.80 -20.27
C MET A 1 -73.78 -32.55 -19.59
N LYS A 2 -73.30 -32.23 -18.37
CA LYS A 2 -73.82 -31.12 -17.54
C LYS A 2 -72.72 -30.08 -17.28
N ARG A 3 -72.94 -28.86 -17.75
CA ARG A 3 -72.11 -27.66 -17.53
C ARG A 3 -72.54 -26.98 -16.22
N SER A 4 -71.84 -27.18 -15.10
CA SER A 4 -72.03 -26.34 -13.90
C SER A 4 -70.97 -26.55 -12.80
N VAL A 5 -69.67 -26.66 -13.13
CA VAL A 5 -68.61 -26.85 -12.11
C VAL A 5 -67.67 -25.65 -11.97
N TYR A 6 -67.98 -24.52 -12.59
CA TYR A 6 -67.22 -23.28 -12.36
C TYR A 6 -68.15 -22.10 -12.14
N THR A 7 -68.42 -21.80 -10.87
CA THR A 7 -68.95 -20.50 -10.44
C THR A 7 -67.90 -19.89 -9.53
N ARG A 8 -67.20 -18.86 -10.02
CA ARG A 8 -66.18 -18.13 -9.28
C ARG A 8 -66.90 -17.18 -8.32
N PRO A 9 -66.63 -17.19 -7.00
CA PRO A 9 -67.22 -16.23 -6.08
C PRO A 9 -66.73 -14.82 -6.40
N ASP A 10 -67.63 -13.83 -6.29
CA ASP A 10 -67.41 -12.41 -6.57
C ASP A 10 -66.07 -11.91 -6.00
N LYS A 11 -65.09 -11.75 -6.89
CA LYS A 11 -63.80 -11.15 -6.57
C LYS A 11 -63.86 -9.67 -6.94
N PRO A 12 -63.75 -8.73 -5.98
CA PRO A 12 -63.79 -7.32 -6.30
C PRO A 12 -62.66 -6.94 -7.27
N LEU A 13 -63.01 -6.21 -8.33
CA LEU A 13 -62.13 -5.91 -9.47
C LEU A 13 -61.09 -4.81 -9.20
N ARG A 14 -61.08 -4.19 -8.01
CA ARG A 14 -60.13 -3.16 -7.62
C ARG A 14 -59.78 -3.27 -6.14
N ILE A 15 -58.49 -3.35 -5.85
CA ILE A 15 -57.93 -3.25 -4.49
C ILE A 15 -57.43 -1.82 -4.34
N ALA A 16 -57.82 -1.12 -3.27
CA ALA A 16 -57.21 0.15 -2.93
C ALA A 16 -55.74 -0.07 -2.59
N VAL A 17 -54.84 0.45 -3.41
CA VAL A 17 -53.40 0.43 -3.11
C VAL A 17 -53.18 1.36 -1.92
N LYS A 18 -52.96 0.78 -0.74
CA LYS A 18 -52.36 1.53 0.37
C LYS A 18 -50.94 1.86 -0.08
N ALA A 19 -50.69 3.12 -0.44
CA ALA A 19 -49.35 3.63 -0.61
C ALA A 19 -48.59 3.34 0.70
N ARG A 20 -47.54 2.53 0.64
CA ARG A 20 -46.62 2.37 1.76
C ARG A 20 -45.87 3.69 1.91
N SER A 21 -46.38 4.56 2.76
CA SER A 21 -45.64 5.70 3.28
C SER A 21 -44.72 5.18 4.38
N ASP A 22 -43.67 4.46 4.01
CA ASP A 22 -42.51 4.19 4.86
C ASP A 22 -41.40 3.63 3.97
N PHE A 23 -40.92 4.47 3.06
CA PHE A 23 -39.50 4.40 2.74
C PHE A 23 -38.81 5.06 3.92
N ALA A 24 -38.44 4.26 4.92
CA ALA A 24 -37.45 4.68 5.89
C ALA A 24 -36.28 5.26 5.10
N LYS A 25 -35.97 6.52 5.38
CA LYS A 25 -34.87 7.25 4.75
C LYS A 25 -33.65 6.33 4.89
N VAL A 26 -33.15 5.80 3.78
CA VAL A 26 -31.90 5.06 3.79
C VAL A 26 -30.89 6.06 4.31
N GLU A 27 -30.46 5.87 5.56
CA GLU A 27 -29.35 6.62 6.11
C GLU A 27 -28.18 6.30 5.20
N ILE A 28 -27.80 7.29 4.39
CA ILE A 28 -26.57 7.28 3.64
C ILE A 28 -25.52 7.04 4.70
N ALA A 29 -24.96 5.83 4.70
CA ALA A 29 -23.90 5.44 5.62
C ALA A 29 -22.89 6.58 5.60
N SER A 30 -22.67 7.18 6.77
CA SER A 30 -21.74 8.27 6.93
C SER A 30 -20.46 7.87 6.21
N THR A 31 -20.06 8.68 5.23
CA THR A 31 -18.75 8.58 4.60
C THR A 31 -17.76 8.34 5.74
N PRO A 32 -16.94 7.26 5.70
CA PRO A 32 -16.01 7.01 6.79
C PRO A 32 -15.28 8.32 7.04
N GLU A 33 -15.30 8.78 8.30
CA GLU A 33 -14.52 9.94 8.71
C GLU A 33 -13.15 9.74 8.08
N ILE A 34 -12.79 10.63 7.15
CA ILE A 34 -11.43 10.68 6.65
C ILE A 34 -10.64 10.90 7.92
N ILE A 35 -9.96 9.85 8.40
CA ILE A 35 -9.06 9.94 9.53
C ILE A 35 -8.00 10.90 9.01
N ALA A 36 -8.22 12.18 9.28
CA ALA A 36 -7.34 13.27 8.91
C ALA A 36 -6.08 12.96 9.70
N ILE A 37 -5.12 12.38 8.99
CA ILE A 37 -3.81 12.07 9.53
C ILE A 37 -3.30 13.39 10.10
N ASP A 38 -3.07 13.36 11.41
CA ASP A 38 -2.72 14.51 12.24
C ASP A 38 -1.59 15.29 11.56
N LYS A 39 -1.65 16.62 11.59
CA LYS A 39 -0.55 17.51 11.16
C LYS A 39 0.79 17.14 11.80
N PHE A 40 0.77 16.44 12.95
CA PHE A 40 1.94 15.89 13.64
C PHE A 40 2.43 14.54 13.10
N THR A 41 1.56 13.75 12.47
CA THR A 41 1.96 12.53 11.77
C THR A 41 2.27 12.91 10.33
N GLU A 42 3.53 13.20 10.02
CA GLU A 42 4.01 13.57 8.67
C GLU A 42 3.88 12.44 7.61
N CYS A 43 2.95 11.50 7.80
CA CYS A 43 2.57 10.49 6.83
C CYS A 43 1.44 11.04 5.96
N HIS A 44 1.77 11.71 4.86
CA HIS A 44 0.76 12.14 3.90
C HIS A 44 0.09 10.92 3.25
N VAL A 45 -1.23 10.90 3.13
CA VAL A 45 -1.90 9.84 2.35
C VAL A 45 -1.47 9.97 0.90
N THR A 46 -0.89 8.90 0.32
CA THR A 46 -0.57 8.87 -1.12
C THR A 46 -1.87 8.88 -1.91
N PRO A 47 -2.10 9.84 -2.82
CA PRO A 47 -3.28 9.85 -3.67
C PRO A 47 -3.38 8.57 -4.51
N PRO A 48 -4.58 8.01 -4.76
CA PRO A 48 -4.75 6.73 -5.45
C PRO A 48 -4.07 6.68 -6.82
N GLU A 49 -4.16 7.75 -7.60
CA GLU A 49 -3.55 7.85 -8.92
C GLU A 49 -2.02 7.87 -8.86
N VAL A 50 -1.43 8.44 -7.79
CA VAL A 50 0.01 8.43 -7.52
C VAL A 50 0.44 7.04 -7.06
N ALA A 51 -0.31 6.42 -6.15
CA ALA A 51 -0.08 5.06 -5.68
C ALA A 51 -0.04 4.06 -6.86
N ALA A 52 -1.00 4.17 -7.78
CA ALA A 52 -1.03 3.37 -8.99
C ALA A 52 0.22 3.56 -9.88
N ARG A 53 0.80 4.78 -9.97
CA ARG A 53 2.07 4.98 -10.71
C ARG A 53 3.24 4.36 -9.98
N MET A 54 3.33 4.55 -8.65
CA MET A 54 4.37 3.94 -7.83
C MET A 54 4.40 2.41 -7.99
N VAL A 55 3.23 1.77 -8.01
CA VAL A 55 3.11 0.33 -8.27
C VAL A 55 3.59 -0.03 -9.68
N ARG A 56 3.23 0.73 -10.71
CA ARG A 56 3.76 0.51 -12.08
C ARG A 56 5.28 0.64 -12.15
N TYR A 57 5.87 1.55 -11.38
CA TYR A 57 7.31 1.74 -11.33
C TYR A 57 8.05 0.62 -10.61
N LEU A 58 7.35 -0.15 -9.77
CA LEU A 58 7.89 -1.31 -9.05
C LEU A 58 8.24 -2.46 -9.99
N GLY A 59 7.58 -2.53 -11.14
CA GLY A 59 7.79 -3.54 -12.18
C GLY A 59 6.54 -4.35 -12.48
N GLU A 60 6.71 -5.44 -13.23
CA GLU A 60 5.62 -6.36 -13.55
C GLU A 60 5.12 -7.11 -12.30
N VAL A 61 3.86 -7.53 -12.33
CA VAL A 61 3.29 -8.37 -11.27
C VAL A 61 3.98 -9.73 -11.30
N GLY A 62 4.30 -10.26 -10.13
CA GLY A 62 4.85 -11.60 -9.98
C GLY A 62 5.00 -11.94 -8.50
N ASP A 63 5.61 -13.09 -8.23
CA ASP A 63 5.59 -13.71 -6.91
C ASP A 63 6.67 -13.14 -5.97
N TYR A 64 6.63 -11.83 -5.72
CA TYR A 64 7.66 -11.10 -4.96
C TYR A 64 7.15 -10.67 -3.59
N LEU A 65 7.85 -11.10 -2.54
CA LEU A 65 7.59 -10.58 -1.20
C LEU A 65 7.84 -9.06 -1.16
N THR A 66 6.76 -8.32 -0.92
CA THR A 66 6.69 -6.86 -1.01
C THR A 66 6.43 -6.27 0.37
N LEU A 67 7.23 -5.28 0.76
CA LEU A 67 7.09 -4.54 2.01
C LEU A 67 6.48 -3.16 1.77
N GLU A 68 5.47 -2.82 2.59
CA GLU A 68 5.01 -1.45 2.87
C GLU A 68 5.42 -1.07 4.32
N PRO A 69 6.54 -0.35 4.51
CA PRO A 69 7.04 0.12 5.79
C PRO A 69 6.14 1.06 6.62
N SER A 70 5.17 1.74 6.03
CA SER A 70 4.39 2.81 6.68
C SER A 70 2.98 2.89 6.09
N ALA A 71 2.22 1.80 6.26
CA ALA A 71 1.01 1.53 5.51
C ALA A 71 -0.10 2.59 5.64
N GLY A 72 -0.19 3.29 6.78
CA GLY A 72 -1.18 4.33 7.01
C GLY A 72 -2.61 3.81 6.78
N THR A 73 -3.36 4.49 5.92
CA THR A 73 -4.72 4.08 5.52
C THR A 73 -4.75 3.00 4.43
N GLY A 74 -3.58 2.48 4.00
CA GLY A 74 -3.45 1.39 3.04
C GLY A 74 -3.53 1.80 1.57
N SER A 75 -3.22 3.05 1.22
CA SER A 75 -3.34 3.52 -0.18
C SER A 75 -2.42 2.74 -1.14
N LEU A 76 -1.14 2.57 -0.78
CA LEU A 76 -0.19 1.76 -1.57
C LEU A 76 -0.56 0.29 -1.57
N SER A 77 -1.03 -0.24 -0.44
CA SER A 77 -1.48 -1.62 -0.31
C SER A 77 -2.69 -1.91 -1.20
N ARG A 78 -3.67 -1.00 -1.23
CA ARG A 78 -4.82 -1.09 -2.14
C ARG A 78 -4.36 -1.09 -3.60
N ALA A 79 -3.47 -0.18 -3.97
CA ALA A 79 -2.98 -0.08 -5.35
C ALA A 79 -2.24 -1.36 -5.81
N LEU A 80 -1.50 -2.04 -4.90
CA LEU A 80 -0.88 -3.33 -5.19
C LEU A 80 -1.92 -4.43 -5.46
N ILE A 81 -2.97 -4.52 -4.63
CA ILE A 81 -4.03 -5.52 -4.81
C ILE A 81 -4.82 -5.25 -6.10
N GLU A 82 -5.15 -3.98 -6.37
CA GLU A 82 -5.87 -3.57 -7.59
C GLU A 82 -5.05 -3.81 -8.87
N SER A 83 -3.71 -3.80 -8.80
CA SER A 83 -2.86 -4.15 -9.93
C SER A 83 -2.62 -5.65 -10.10
N GLY A 84 -3.12 -6.49 -9.18
CA GLY A 84 -3.06 -7.95 -9.27
C GLY A 84 -1.98 -8.61 -8.42
N HIS A 85 -1.29 -7.88 -7.53
CA HIS A 85 -0.39 -8.52 -6.57
C HIS A 85 -1.17 -9.36 -5.55
N SER A 86 -0.55 -10.44 -5.08
CA SER A 86 -1.16 -11.33 -4.10
C SER A 86 -1.15 -10.73 -2.69
N PRO A 87 -2.27 -10.77 -1.94
CA PRO A 87 -2.28 -10.44 -0.51
C PRO A 87 -1.33 -11.30 0.33
N CYS A 88 -1.01 -12.52 -0.13
CA CYS A 88 -0.09 -13.42 0.55
C CYS A 88 1.37 -12.96 0.48
N GLU A 89 1.68 -12.01 -0.39
CA GLU A 89 3.04 -11.53 -0.67
C GLU A 89 3.25 -10.10 -0.18
N LEU A 90 2.27 -9.53 0.50
CA LEU A 90 2.32 -8.18 1.05
C LEU A 90 2.50 -8.21 2.56
N VAL A 91 3.57 -7.58 3.03
CA VAL A 91 3.81 -7.27 4.44
C VAL A 91 3.70 -5.77 4.65
N GLN A 92 2.91 -5.38 5.64
CA GLN A 92 2.55 -4.00 5.93
C GLN A 92 2.92 -3.69 7.37
N VAL A 93 3.61 -2.57 7.61
CA VAL A 93 3.96 -2.12 8.96
C VAL A 93 3.19 -0.84 9.27
N GLU A 94 2.49 -0.84 10.40
CA GLU A 94 1.72 0.32 10.85
C GLU A 94 1.75 0.44 12.38
N ARG A 95 2.11 1.62 12.90
CA ARG A 95 2.24 1.88 14.34
C ARG A 95 0.89 2.12 15.02
N HIS A 96 -0.06 2.74 14.33
CA HIS A 96 -1.32 3.21 14.88
C HIS A 96 -2.37 2.10 14.84
N THR A 97 -2.77 1.63 16.02
CA THR A 97 -3.76 0.56 16.18
C THR A 97 -5.10 0.84 15.48
N LYS A 98 -5.50 2.12 15.40
CA LYS A 98 -6.72 2.58 14.73
C LYS A 98 -6.71 2.32 13.21
N LEU A 99 -5.55 2.18 12.61
CA LEU A 99 -5.39 1.99 11.17
C LEU A 99 -5.24 0.52 10.77
N LEU A 100 -5.13 -0.42 11.72
CA LEU A 100 -4.85 -1.83 11.41
C LEU A 100 -6.02 -2.56 10.77
N ALA A 101 -7.24 -2.34 11.27
CA ALA A 101 -8.44 -3.05 10.85
C ALA A 101 -8.64 -3.08 9.32
N PRO A 102 -8.56 -1.94 8.60
CA PRO A 102 -8.68 -1.94 7.14
C PRO A 102 -7.48 -2.58 6.42
N LEU A 103 -6.31 -2.74 7.06
CA LEU A 103 -5.12 -3.27 6.40
C LEU A 103 -5.15 -4.80 6.25
N TYR A 104 -5.80 -5.52 7.17
CA TYR A 104 -5.85 -7.00 7.16
C TYR A 104 -6.45 -7.61 5.88
N GLN A 105 -7.19 -6.82 5.09
CA GLN A 105 -7.72 -7.28 3.80
C GLN A 105 -6.66 -7.30 2.69
N PHE A 106 -5.54 -6.58 2.86
CA PHE A 106 -4.51 -6.43 1.84
C PHE A 106 -3.32 -7.36 2.06
N GLY A 107 -3.07 -7.83 3.28
CA GLY A 107 -1.96 -8.75 3.55
C GLY A 107 -1.62 -8.89 5.02
N THR A 108 -0.37 -9.28 5.28
CA THR A 108 0.15 -9.45 6.64
C THR A 108 0.41 -8.08 7.27
N VAL A 109 -0.19 -7.82 8.44
CA VAL A 109 -0.05 -6.55 9.15
C VAL A 109 0.78 -6.70 10.41
N ILE A 110 1.81 -5.87 10.55
CA ILE A 110 2.69 -5.81 11.70
C ILE A 110 2.43 -4.50 12.46
N ASN A 111 1.88 -4.59 13.67
CA ASN A 111 1.61 -3.42 14.49
C ASN A 111 2.84 -2.96 15.30
N ARG A 112 3.74 -2.23 14.64
CA ARG A 112 5.01 -1.72 15.21
C ARG A 112 5.45 -0.42 14.56
N CYS A 113 6.41 0.26 15.18
CA CYS A 113 7.21 1.27 14.50
C CYS A 113 8.13 0.57 13.48
N PHE A 114 8.17 1.07 12.24
CA PHE A 114 8.99 0.46 11.20
C PHE A 114 10.48 0.39 11.54
N LEU A 115 11.04 1.46 12.11
CA LEU A 115 12.47 1.47 12.45
C LEU A 115 12.79 0.42 13.52
N GLU A 116 11.89 0.20 14.49
CA GLU A 116 12.03 -0.86 15.50
C GLU A 116 11.92 -2.25 14.86
N TYR A 117 10.87 -2.46 14.04
CA TYR A 117 10.68 -3.70 13.31
C TYR A 117 11.90 -4.03 12.44
N SER A 118 12.39 -3.06 11.66
CA SER A 118 13.53 -3.24 10.77
C SER A 118 14.81 -3.63 11.53
N ALA A 119 15.03 -3.08 12.72
CA ALA A 119 16.15 -3.46 13.57
C ALA A 119 16.02 -4.90 14.10
N GLU A 120 14.81 -5.33 14.44
CA GLU A 120 14.53 -6.68 14.97
C GLU A 120 14.73 -7.78 13.92
N VAL A 121 14.29 -7.53 12.67
CA VAL A 121 14.26 -8.53 11.60
C VAL A 121 15.45 -8.47 10.64
N ARG A 122 16.34 -7.49 10.81
CA ARG A 122 17.56 -7.35 10.01
C ARG A 122 18.34 -8.67 9.93
N GLY A 123 18.62 -9.11 8.70
CA GLY A 123 19.35 -10.35 8.42
C GLY A 123 18.57 -11.64 8.71
N LYS A 124 17.27 -11.55 9.05
CA LYS A 124 16.37 -12.69 9.24
C LYS A 124 15.31 -12.79 8.13
N VAL A 125 14.99 -11.65 7.51
CA VAL A 125 14.02 -11.54 6.42
C VAL A 125 14.62 -10.70 5.31
N GLU A 126 14.21 -10.98 4.08
CA GLU A 126 14.57 -10.19 2.90
C GLU A 126 13.32 -9.94 2.05
N PHE A 127 13.18 -8.72 1.56
CA PHE A 127 12.11 -8.31 0.66
C PHE A 127 12.68 -8.00 -0.72
N ALA A 128 12.16 -8.64 -1.75
CA ALA A 128 12.55 -8.35 -3.12
C ALA A 128 12.00 -6.99 -3.59
N ARG A 129 10.91 -6.53 -2.96
CA ARG A 129 10.26 -5.27 -3.30
C ARG A 129 9.93 -4.45 -2.06
N VAL A 130 10.16 -3.15 -2.15
CA VAL A 130 9.69 -2.17 -1.16
C VAL A 130 8.94 -1.06 -1.88
N ILE A 131 7.75 -0.70 -1.38
CA ILE A 131 7.02 0.46 -1.84
C ILE A 131 6.63 1.32 -0.63
N MET A 132 6.94 2.61 -0.65
CA MET A 132 6.79 3.43 0.56
C MET A 132 6.54 4.92 0.32
N ASN A 133 5.74 5.51 1.21
CA ASN A 133 5.66 6.95 1.42
C ASN A 133 6.05 7.24 2.89
N PRO A 134 7.35 7.34 3.20
CA PRO A 134 7.81 7.47 4.58
C PRO A 134 7.48 8.84 5.18
N PRO A 135 7.45 8.96 6.52
CA PRO A 135 7.41 10.25 7.18
C PRO A 135 8.62 11.11 6.78
N PHE A 136 8.36 12.31 6.27
CA PHE A 136 9.39 13.10 5.59
C PHE A 136 10.53 13.59 6.50
N SER A 137 10.28 13.90 7.79
CA SER A 137 11.39 14.24 8.72
C SER A 137 12.38 13.09 8.92
N GLN A 138 11.96 11.85 8.67
CA GLN A 138 12.75 10.65 8.90
C GLN A 138 13.02 9.86 7.61
N VAL A 139 12.81 10.47 6.45
CA VAL A 139 12.95 9.83 5.13
C VAL A 139 14.29 9.11 4.97
N ARG A 140 15.40 9.74 5.39
CA ARG A 140 16.75 9.14 5.30
C ARG A 140 16.86 7.85 6.12
N ARG A 141 16.32 7.84 7.35
CA ARG A 141 16.35 6.69 8.24
C ARG A 141 15.46 5.56 7.72
N HIS A 142 14.29 5.89 7.19
CA HIS A 142 13.35 4.91 6.66
C HIS A 142 13.86 4.27 5.36
N ILE A 143 14.41 5.06 4.44
CA ILE A 143 15.02 4.51 3.21
C ILE A 143 16.22 3.62 3.55
N ALA A 144 17.11 4.04 4.44
CA ALA A 144 18.25 3.21 4.85
C ALA A 144 17.80 1.89 5.50
N ALA A 145 16.81 1.95 6.41
CA ALA A 145 16.25 0.77 7.04
C ALA A 145 15.54 -0.17 6.04
N ALA A 146 14.85 0.37 5.04
CA ALA A 146 14.24 -0.43 3.98
C ALA A 146 15.30 -1.14 3.13
N LEU A 147 16.36 -0.43 2.72
CA LEU A 147 17.47 -1.02 1.96
C LEU A 147 18.17 -2.15 2.74
N ASP A 148 18.32 -2.01 4.06
CA ASP A 148 18.88 -3.05 4.94
C ASP A 148 18.03 -4.33 5.02
N LEU A 149 16.76 -4.28 4.61
CA LEU A 149 15.85 -5.43 4.55
C LEU A 149 15.66 -5.96 3.12
N MET A 150 16.32 -5.38 2.13
CA MET A 150 16.18 -5.81 0.75
C MET A 150 17.17 -6.90 0.39
N GLY A 151 16.68 -7.88 -0.37
CA GLY A 151 17.46 -8.99 -0.87
C GLY A 151 16.71 -9.69 -2.00
N PRO A 152 17.40 -10.47 -2.84
CA PRO A 152 16.81 -11.08 -4.03
C PRO A 152 15.67 -12.04 -3.68
N HIS A 153 15.60 -12.57 -2.45
CA HIS A 153 14.56 -13.51 -2.02
C HIS A 153 14.35 -14.69 -3.01
N GLY A 154 15.44 -15.17 -3.61
CA GLY A 154 15.40 -16.25 -4.61
C GLY A 154 15.14 -15.81 -6.05
N HIS A 155 14.90 -14.53 -6.32
CA HIS A 155 14.73 -13.97 -7.66
C HIS A 155 16.07 -13.60 -8.30
N LEU A 156 16.17 -13.71 -9.63
CA LEU A 156 17.34 -13.29 -10.41
C LEU A 156 17.41 -11.77 -10.61
N GLU A 157 16.27 -11.10 -10.45
CA GLU A 157 16.15 -9.66 -10.61
C GLU A 157 16.70 -8.92 -9.40
N ALA A 158 17.26 -7.74 -9.64
CA ALA A 158 17.70 -6.87 -8.56
C ALA A 158 16.50 -6.43 -7.70
N PRO A 159 16.60 -6.50 -6.36
CA PRO A 159 15.58 -5.97 -5.48
C PRO A 159 15.28 -4.50 -5.78
N THR A 160 13.99 -4.14 -5.78
CA THR A 160 13.53 -2.82 -6.23
C THR A 160 12.76 -2.10 -5.13
N LEU A 161 13.18 -0.87 -4.83
CA LEU A 161 12.49 0.05 -3.94
C LEU A 161 11.91 1.18 -4.76
N VAL A 162 10.62 1.47 -4.56
CA VAL A 162 9.97 2.68 -5.07
C VAL A 162 9.48 3.52 -3.90
N ALA A 163 9.87 4.80 -3.87
CA ALA A 163 9.49 5.68 -2.78
C ALA A 163 9.01 7.04 -3.27
N LEU A 164 8.06 7.61 -2.53
CA LEU A 164 7.68 9.01 -2.63
C LEU A 164 8.47 9.80 -1.59
N VAL A 165 9.26 10.78 -2.03
CA VAL A 165 10.20 11.52 -1.17
C VAL A 165 10.13 13.02 -1.43
N PRO A 166 10.58 13.88 -0.50
CA PRO A 166 10.78 15.30 -0.79
C PRO A 166 11.72 15.50 -1.98
N VAL A 167 11.50 16.55 -2.79
CA VAL A 167 12.38 16.84 -3.95
C VAL A 167 13.84 17.05 -3.59
N THR A 168 14.13 17.45 -2.35
CA THR A 168 15.48 17.67 -1.82
C THR A 168 16.17 16.39 -1.35
N PHE A 169 15.46 15.25 -1.33
CA PHE A 169 16.03 13.97 -0.95
C PHE A 169 16.96 13.45 -2.05
N GLU A 170 18.16 13.06 -1.64
CA GLU A 170 19.21 12.49 -2.48
C GLU A 170 19.90 11.34 -1.73
N THR A 171 20.17 10.25 -2.46
CA THR A 171 20.95 9.09 -2.00
C THR A 171 21.62 8.42 -3.20
N VAL A 172 22.60 7.54 -2.92
CA VAL A 172 23.32 6.77 -3.95
C VAL A 172 22.37 5.79 -4.65
N ASP A 173 22.62 5.50 -5.93
CA ASP A 173 21.87 4.56 -6.78
C ASP A 173 20.37 4.87 -6.93
N MET A 174 20.00 6.13 -6.65
CA MET A 174 18.65 6.63 -6.83
C MET A 174 18.42 7.13 -8.25
N GLU A 175 17.37 6.64 -8.88
CA GLU A 175 16.79 7.16 -10.10
C GLU A 175 15.56 8.00 -9.76
N THR A 176 15.47 9.23 -10.26
CA THR A 176 14.23 10.01 -10.19
C THR A 176 13.33 9.64 -11.36
N LEU A 177 12.13 9.17 -11.06
CA LEU A 177 11.16 8.70 -12.07
C LEU A 177 10.16 9.78 -12.46
N GLU A 178 9.72 10.57 -11.47
CA GLU A 178 8.66 11.57 -11.66
C GLU A 178 8.80 12.70 -10.64
N HIS A 179 8.64 13.95 -11.06
CA HIS A 179 8.40 15.08 -10.16
C HIS A 179 6.90 15.34 -10.05
N LEU A 180 6.39 15.39 -8.81
CA LEU A 180 4.98 15.61 -8.53
C LEU A 180 4.71 17.11 -8.37
N THR A 181 3.52 17.54 -8.79
CA THR A 181 3.07 18.93 -8.69
C THR A 181 2.71 19.28 -7.24
N ASP A 182 2.81 20.57 -6.89
CA ASP A 182 2.61 21.09 -5.53
C ASP A 182 1.19 20.88 -4.97
N ASP A 183 0.23 20.53 -5.84
CA ASP A 183 -1.18 20.25 -5.54
C ASP A 183 -1.49 18.75 -5.39
N THR A 184 -0.48 17.87 -5.49
CA THR A 184 -0.64 16.42 -5.36
C THR A 184 -1.26 16.02 -4.02
N PHE A 185 -0.86 16.67 -2.92
CA PHE A 185 -1.40 16.38 -1.59
C PHE A 185 -2.44 17.42 -1.19
N ALA A 186 -3.70 16.99 -1.09
CA ALA A 186 -4.84 17.87 -0.81
C ALA A 186 -4.69 18.70 0.49
N THR A 187 -3.95 18.18 1.48
CA THR A 187 -3.83 18.80 2.81
C THR A 187 -2.46 19.45 3.06
N ALA A 188 -1.50 19.37 2.13
CA ALA A 188 -0.14 19.85 2.33
C ALA A 188 0.54 20.31 1.04
N ARG A 189 1.17 21.49 1.09
CA ARG A 189 2.03 21.98 0.01
C ARG A 189 3.44 21.43 0.19
N VAL A 190 3.68 20.21 -0.26
CA VAL A 190 5.00 19.58 -0.23
C VAL A 190 5.41 19.20 -1.65
N ARG A 191 6.59 19.69 -2.05
CA ARG A 191 7.20 19.30 -3.32
C ARG A 191 7.83 17.93 -3.18
N THR A 192 7.34 16.98 -3.96
CA THR A 192 7.76 15.58 -3.86
C THR A 192 8.14 15.02 -5.22
N LYS A 193 8.87 13.91 -5.20
CA LYS A 193 9.25 13.13 -6.38
C LYS A 193 9.09 11.65 -6.09
N ILE A 194 8.84 10.86 -7.12
CA ILE A 194 8.91 9.40 -7.06
C ILE A 194 10.32 8.99 -7.48
N ILE A 195 10.94 8.13 -6.69
CA ILE A 195 12.26 7.60 -6.93
C ILE A 195 12.22 6.08 -7.01
N ARG A 196 13.23 5.51 -7.66
CA ARG A 196 13.51 4.08 -7.65
C ARG A 196 14.96 3.84 -7.25
N ILE A 197 15.19 2.81 -6.45
CA ILE A 197 16.52 2.29 -6.13
C ILE A 197 16.51 0.80 -6.47
N ARG A 198 17.52 0.35 -7.20
CA ARG A 198 17.75 -1.08 -7.46
C ARG A 198 19.06 -1.48 -6.80
N THR A 199 19.00 -2.36 -5.82
CA THR A 199 20.23 -2.85 -5.19
C THR A 199 20.82 -3.92 -6.10
N GLY A 200 21.86 -3.57 -6.86
CA GLY A 200 22.64 -4.56 -7.59
C GLY A 200 23.25 -5.55 -6.59
N ALA A 201 23.22 -6.84 -6.91
CA ALA A 201 23.91 -7.87 -6.15
C ALA A 201 25.43 -7.67 -6.25
N THR A 202 25.97 -6.70 -5.50
CA THR A 202 27.40 -6.52 -5.35
C THR A 202 27.69 -6.18 -3.90
N LEU A 203 27.84 -7.23 -3.10
CA LEU A 203 29.10 -7.58 -2.44
C LEU A 203 28.84 -8.85 -1.62
N HIS A 204 29.44 -9.96 -2.07
CA HIS A 204 29.79 -11.05 -1.16
C HIS A 204 30.49 -10.42 0.05
N ARG A 205 29.81 -10.38 1.20
CA ARG A 205 30.48 -10.25 2.48
C ARG A 205 31.08 -11.61 2.78
N ASP A 206 32.30 -11.84 2.32
CA ASP A 206 33.09 -12.93 2.85
C ASP A 206 33.30 -12.71 4.34
N LYS A 207 32.94 -13.72 5.15
CA LYS A 207 33.08 -13.74 6.61
C LYS A 207 34.55 -13.78 7.08
N THR A 208 35.53 -13.45 6.24
CA THR A 208 36.95 -13.73 6.50
C THR A 208 37.92 -12.59 6.21
N GLY A 209 37.46 -11.37 5.88
CA GLY A 209 38.30 -10.18 5.96
C GLY A 209 39.69 -10.28 5.33
N SER A 210 39.81 -10.80 4.10
CA SER A 210 41.07 -10.79 3.34
C SER A 210 40.87 -10.14 1.97
N ILE A 211 41.74 -9.19 1.66
CA ILE A 211 41.83 -8.54 0.35
C ILE A 211 42.82 -9.35 -0.48
N ASP A 212 42.32 -10.16 -1.41
CA ASP A 212 43.19 -10.79 -2.40
C ASP A 212 43.54 -9.76 -3.49
N LYS A 213 44.84 -9.47 -3.53
CA LYS A 213 45.50 -8.67 -4.57
C LYS A 213 45.43 -9.43 -5.89
N TRP A 214 44.96 -8.76 -6.94
CA TRP A 214 45.12 -9.23 -8.30
C TRP A 214 46.58 -9.04 -8.74
N THR A 215 47.22 -10.13 -9.18
CA THR A 215 48.47 -10.09 -9.93
C THR A 215 48.28 -10.65 -11.33
N HIS A 216 48.69 -9.82 -12.30
CA HIS A 216 48.87 -9.97 -13.75
C HIS A 216 47.65 -9.64 -14.62
#